data_AF-A0A4Y6UXA7-F1
#
_entry.id   AF-A0A4Y6UXA7-F1
#
_cell.length_a   1.000
_cell.length_b   1.000
_cell.length_c   1.000
_cell.angle_alpha   90.00
_cell.angle_beta   90.00
_cell.angle_gamma   90.00
#
_symmetry.space_group_name_H-M   'P 1'
#
loop_
_entity.id
_entity.type
_entity.pdbx_description
1 polymer ?
#
loop_
_entity_poly.entity_id
_entity_poly.type
_entity_poly.pdbx_seq_one_letter_code
_entity_poly.pdbx_strand_id
1 'polypeptide(L)' 'MYCVCKQHIENALEQFLDEYAEAPDLVNLQETEFSDWDPPLQCAHCEEPAIVLVV' A
#
# COMPACT_ATOMS: atom_id res chain seq x y z
N MET A 1 -0.13 -1.72 7.36
CA MET A 1 -0.73 -1.91 6.02
C MET A 1 -0.91 -0.55 5.37
N TYR A 2 -0.33 -0.30 4.20
CA TYR A 2 -0.38 1.01 3.53
C TYR A 2 -0.86 0.89 2.09
N CYS A 3 -1.93 1.60 1.73
CA CYS A 3 -2.37 1.76 0.35
C CYS A 3 -1.71 3.00 -0.25
N VAL A 4 -0.94 2.83 -1.32
CA VAL A 4 -0.13 3.89 -1.90
C VAL A 4 -0.17 3.93 -3.42
N CYS A 5 0.03 5.13 -3.97
CA CYS A 5 0.24 5.32 -5.40
C CYS A 5 1.67 4.89 -5.79
N LYS A 6 1.92 4.76 -7.10
CA LYS A 6 3.23 4.33 -7.60
C LYS A 6 4.40 5.19 -7.13
N GLN A 7 4.16 6.50 -6.94
CA GLN A 7 5.20 7.44 -6.52
C GLN A 7 5.62 7.26 -5.06
N HIS A 8 4.73 6.80 -4.19
CA HIS A 8 4.98 6.73 -2.75
C HIS A 8 5.21 5.29 -2.25
N ILE A 9 5.38 4.32 -3.14
CA ILE A 9 5.73 2.93 -2.78
C ILE A 9 7.02 2.88 -1.96
N GLU A 10 8.09 3.54 -2.41
CA GLU A 10 9.38 3.50 -1.72
C GLU A 10 9.25 4.03 -0.29
N ASN A 11 8.53 5.14 -0.11
CA ASN A 11 8.31 5.72 1.20
C ASN A 11 7.48 4.81 2.13
N ALA A 12 6.48 4.12 1.59
CA ALA A 12 5.69 3.16 2.36
C ALA A 12 6.49 1.92 2.75
N LEU A 13 7.37 1.44 1.87
CA LEU A 13 8.28 0.33 2.17
C LEU A 13 9.24 0.68 3.31
N GLU A 14 9.84 1.87 3.25
CA GLU A 14 10.73 2.37 4.30
C GLU A 14 10.01 2.49 5.64
N GLN A 15 8.81 3.11 5.66
CA GLN A 15 8.01 3.24 6.87
C GLN A 15 7.59 1.89 7.44
N PHE A 16 7.20 0.95 6.58
CA PHE A 16 6.83 -0.39 7.01
C PHE A 16 8.01 -1.12 7.64
N LEU A 17 9.19 -1.05 7.01
CA LEU A 17 10.38 -1.69 7.56
C LEU A 17 10.79 -1.08 8.92
N ASP A 18 10.63 0.23 9.09
CA ASP A 18 10.94 0.91 10.36
C ASP A 18 9.93 0.52 11.46
N GLU A 19 8.64 0.43 11.13
CA GLU A 19 7.57 0.13 12.09
C GLU A 19 7.49 -1.36 12.46
N TYR A 20 7.60 -2.25 11.47
CA TYR A 20 7.41 -3.69 11.65
C TYR A 20 8.73 -4.47 11.72
N ALA A 21 9.88 -3.85 11.40
CA ALA A 21 11.19 -4.50 11.33
C ALA A 21 11.22 -5.75 10.41
N GLU A 22 10.27 -5.84 9.47
CA GLU A 22 10.08 -6.96 8.56
C GLU A 22 9.90 -6.44 7.12
N ALA A 23 10.25 -7.29 6.15
CA ALA A 23 10.05 -6.97 4.75
C ALA A 23 8.55 -7.07 4.43
N PRO A 24 7.93 -6.01 3.90
CA PRO A 24 6.53 -6.08 3.48
C PRO A 24 6.35 -6.86 2.17
N ASP A 25 5.14 -7.36 1.99
CA ASP A 25 4.61 -7.90 0.76
C ASP A 25 3.88 -6.81 -0.05
N LEU A 26 3.85 -6.96 -1.36
CA LEU A 26 3.29 -5.98 -2.28
C LEU A 26 2.12 -6.59 -3.06
N VAL A 27 0.94 -6.04 -2.84
CA VAL A 27 -0.30 -6.49 -3.48
C VAL A 27 -0.79 -5.44 -4.46
N ASN A 28 -1.02 -5.82 -5.73
CA ASN A 28 -1.60 -4.92 -6.73
C ASN A 28 -3.11 -4.83 -6.53
N LEU A 29 -3.60 -3.64 -6.20
CA LEU A 29 -5.02 -3.36 -5.98
C LEU A 29 -5.84 -3.40 -7.28
N GLN A 30 -5.21 -3.30 -8.44
CA GLN A 30 -5.91 -3.35 -9.73
C GLN A 30 -6.24 -4.77 -10.19
N GLU A 31 -5.49 -5.76 -9.70
CA GLU A 31 -5.61 -7.17 -10.10
C GLU A 31 -6.21 -8.04 -8.98
N THR A 32 -6.23 -7.53 -7.75
CA THR A 32 -6.66 -8.28 -6.56
C THR A 32 -8.01 -7.78 -6.09
N GLU A 33 -9.01 -8.66 -6.13
CA GLU A 33 -10.33 -8.43 -5.54
C GLU A 33 -10.33 -8.93 -4.09
N PHE A 34 -10.61 -8.03 -3.14
CA PHE A 34 -10.67 -8.36 -1.72
C PHE A 34 -12.10 -8.75 -1.37
N SER A 35 -12.32 -9.97 -0.88
CA SER A 35 -13.67 -10.47 -0.60
C SER A 35 -14.26 -9.99 0.72
N ASP A 36 -13.41 -9.62 1.67
CA ASP A 36 -13.80 -9.34 3.06
C ASP A 36 -13.83 -7.85 3.40
N TRP A 37 -13.19 -7.01 2.58
CA TRP A 37 -13.08 -5.56 2.83
C TRP A 37 -12.69 -4.80 1.56
N ASP A 38 -13.07 -3.52 1.48
CA ASP A 38 -12.66 -2.63 0.40
C ASP A 38 -11.41 -1.83 0.81
N PRO A 39 -10.29 -1.97 0.08
CA PRO A 39 -9.08 -1.19 0.36
C PRO A 39 -9.29 0.30 0.05
N PRO A 40 -8.65 1.20 0.83
CA PRO A 40 -8.70 2.62 0.52
C PRO A 40 -8.08 2.88 -0.85
N LEU A 41 -8.89 3.44 -1.74
CA LEU A 41 -8.51 3.78 -3.11
C LEU A 41 -7.64 5.04 -3.20
N GLN A 42 -7.32 5.67 -2.08
CA GLN A 42 -6.50 6.88 -2.02
C GLN A 42 -5.17 6.56 -1.33
N CYS A 43 -4.09 7.15 -1.85
CA CYS A 43 -2.76 7.02 -1.28
C CYS A 43 -2.70 7.57 0.15
N ALA A 44 -2.00 6.88 1.04
CA ALA A 44 -1.76 7.34 2.41
C ALA A 44 -0.89 8.62 2.49
N HIS A 45 -0.15 8.97 1.43
CA HIS A 45 0.80 10.09 1.40
C HIS A 45 0.38 11.25 0.49
N CYS A 46 -0.64 11.07 -0.36
CA CYS A 46 -1.14 12.11 -1.26
C CYS A 46 -2.61 11.87 -1.65
N GLU A 47 -3.16 12.73 -2.51
CA GLU A 47 -4.55 12.64 -2.98
C GLU A 47 -4.69 11.74 -4.24
N GLU A 48 -3.61 11.11 -4.70
CA GLU A 48 -3.64 10.22 -5.86
C GLU A 48 -4.26 8.86 -5.53
N PRO A 49 -4.79 8.15 -6.54
CA PRO A 49 -5.32 6.81 -6.34
C PRO A 49 -4.23 5.83 -5.88
N ALA A 50 -4.54 5.06 -4.85
CA ALA A 50 -3.72 3.93 -4.44
C ALA A 50 -3.83 2.80 -5.46
N ILE A 51 -2.69 2.21 -5.81
CA ILE A 51 -2.61 1.09 -6.76
C ILE A 51 -1.91 -0.12 -6.16
N VAL A 52 -1.17 0.07 -5.06
CA VAL A 52 -0.45 -0.99 -4.37
C VAL A 52 -0.78 -0.94 -2.88
N LEU A 53 -0.95 -2.12 -2.30
CA LEU A 53 -1.10 -2.34 -0.88
C LEU A 53 0.20 -2.98 -0.35
N VAL A 54 0.79 -2.34 0.65
CA VAL A 54 1.99 -2.79 1.36
C VAL A 54 1.56 -3.43 2.68
N VAL A 55 1.83 -4.73 2.87
CA VAL A 55 1.32 -5.54 4.00
C VAL A 55 2.34 -6.46 4.63
#